data_AF-A0A8J3IDD8-F1
#
_entry.id   AF-A0A8J3IDD8-F1
#
_cell.length_a   1.000
_cell.length_b   1.000
_cell.length_c   1.000
_cell.angle_alpha   90.00
_cell.angle_beta   90.00
_cell.angle_gamma   90.00
#
_symmetry.space_group_name_H-M   'P 1'
#
loop_
_entity.id
_entity.type
_entity.pdbx_description
1 polymer ?
#
loop_
_entity_poly.entity_id
_entity_poly.type
_entity_poly.pdbx_seq_one_letter_code
_entity_poly.pdbx_strand_id
1 'polypeptide(L)' 'MNYLNNVIEQDHRFMKRLTKPGMGFFSFETVWRTLQSFEIMNIIRKGQVQGVGKGEVRGQVIFVATLFGVAV' A
#
# COMPACT_ATOMS: atom_id res chain seq x y z
N MET A 1 -23.76 -9.30 -4.27
CA MET A 1 -22.88 -10.18 -5.07
C MET A 1 -21.82 -9.41 -5.86
N ASN A 2 -22.13 -8.28 -6.52
CA ASN A 2 -21.15 -7.58 -7.38
C ASN A 2 -19.97 -6.90 -6.66
N TYR A 3 -20.13 -6.42 -5.43
CA TYR A 3 -19.05 -5.73 -4.71
C TYR A 3 -17.86 -6.66 -4.39
N LEU A 4 -18.17 -7.88 -3.94
CA LEU A 4 -17.15 -8.88 -3.60
C LEU A 4 -16.37 -9.32 -4.84
N ASN A 5 -17.06 -9.44 -5.98
CA ASN A 5 -16.46 -9.82 -7.24
C ASN A 5 -15.47 -8.75 -7.74
N ASN A 6 -15.80 -7.47 -7.57
CA ASN A 6 -14.92 -6.37 -7.97
C ASN A 6 -13.63 -6.30 -7.13
N VAL A 7 -13.71 -6.58 -5.82
CA VAL A 7 -12.53 -6.63 -4.94
C VAL A 7 -11.62 -7.79 -5.33
N ILE A 8 -12.18 -8.99 -5.51
CA ILE A 8 -11.42 -10.19 -5.90
C ILE A 8 -10.75 -10.00 -7.27
N GLU A 9 -11.47 -9.44 -8.25
CA GLU A 9 -10.92 -9.17 -9.57
C GLU A 9 -9.81 -8.10 -9.55
N GLN A 10 -9.92 -7.10 -8.69
CA GLN A 10 -8.91 -6.05 -8.56
C GLN A 10 -7.62 -6.60 -7.94
N ASP A 11 -7.74 -7.38 -6.86
CA ASP A 11 -6.60 -8.03 -6.22
C ASP A 11 -5.90 -9.00 -7.18
N HIS A 12 -6.67 -9.81 -7.91
CA HIS A 12 -6.11 -10.71 -8.92
C HIS A 12 -5.38 -9.95 -10.04
N ARG A 13 -5.93 -8.82 -10.51
CA ARG A 13 -5.30 -7.97 -11.53
C ARG A 13 -4.02 -7.32 -11.01
N PHE A 14 -4.01 -6.93 -9.74
CA PHE A 14 -2.84 -6.37 -9.06
C PHE A 14 -1.74 -7.42 -8.91
N MET A 15 -2.08 -8.62 -8.42
CA MET A 15 -1.16 -9.77 -8.32
C MET A 15 -0.57 -10.15 -9.68
N LYS A 16 -1.39 -10.15 -10.75
CA LYS A 16 -0.89 -10.35 -12.12
C LYS A 16 0.05 -9.24 -12.57
N ARG A 17 -0.21 -7.97 -12.26
CA ARG A 17 0.72 -6.87 -12.60
C ARG A 17 2.06 -7.00 -11.88
N LEU A 18 2.04 -7.50 -10.64
CA LEU A 18 3.22 -7.71 -9.81
C LEU A 18 4.07 -8.91 -10.27
N THR A 19 3.44 -9.98 -10.75
CA THR A 19 4.14 -11.21 -11.19
C THR A 19 4.51 -11.24 -12.68
N LYS A 20 3.85 -10.42 -13.51
CA LYS A 20 4.06 -10.36 -14.97
C LYS A 20 5.44 -9.84 -15.42
N PRO A 21 6.08 -8.84 -14.76
CA PRO A 21 7.51 -8.62 -14.94
C PRO A 21 8.22 -9.75 -14.18
N GLY A 22 8.79 -10.71 -14.89
CA GLY A 22 9.20 -12.04 -14.40
C GLY A 22 10.29 -12.12 -13.32
N MET A 23 10.41 -11.15 -12.40
CA MET A 23 11.39 -11.11 -11.32
C MET A 23 10.88 -10.42 -10.03
N GLY A 24 9.56 -10.28 -9.83
CA GLY A 24 9.03 -9.36 -8.81
C GLY A 24 9.12 -9.82 -7.34
N PHE A 25 8.85 -11.10 -7.05
CA PHE A 25 8.75 -11.58 -5.67
C PHE A 25 9.20 -13.03 -5.59
N PHE A 26 10.36 -13.25 -4.98
CA PHE A 26 10.99 -14.56 -4.83
C PHE A 26 10.17 -15.55 -3.98
N SER A 27 9.19 -15.06 -3.19
CA SER A 27 8.34 -15.87 -2.32
C SER A 27 6.96 -15.25 -2.10
N PHE A 28 5.98 -16.08 -1.73
CA PHE A 28 4.65 -15.65 -1.30
C PHE A 28 4.70 -14.66 -0.13
N GLU A 29 5.65 -14.86 0.81
CA GLU A 29 5.89 -13.94 1.93
C GLU A 29 6.29 -12.54 1.45
N THR A 30 7.12 -12.44 0.42
CA THR A 30 7.55 -11.16 -0.15
C THR A 30 6.38 -10.45 -0.83
N VAL A 31 5.53 -11.20 -1.55
CA VAL A 31 4.29 -10.67 -2.13
C VAL A 31 3.37 -10.13 -1.04
N TRP A 32 3.18 -10.90 0.03
CA TRP A 32 2.29 -10.53 1.14
C TRP A 32 2.75 -9.25 1.86
N ARG A 33 4.03 -9.16 2.22
CA ARG A 33 4.61 -7.94 2.82
C ARG A 33 4.46 -6.72 1.92
N THR A 34 4.59 -6.93 0.60
CA THR A 34 4.44 -5.87 -0.39
C THR A 34 2.99 -5.39 -0.48
N LEU A 35 2.03 -6.32 -0.53
CA LEU A 35 0.59 -6.02 -0.49
C LEU A 35 0.22 -5.19 0.75
N GLN A 36 0.67 -5.64 1.93
CA GLN A 36 0.43 -4.92 3.18
C GLN A 36 1.02 -3.51 3.16
N SER A 37 2.24 -3.36 2.62
CA SER A 37 2.88 -2.06 2.49
C SER A 37 2.10 -1.11 1.56
N PHE A 38 1.56 -1.62 0.44
CA PHE A 38 0.68 -0.85 -0.44
C PHE A 38 -0.62 -0.44 0.24
N GLU A 39 -1.22 -1.33 1.03
CA GLU A 39 -2.43 -1.02 1.78
C GLU A 39 -2.18 0.10 2.80
N ILE A 40 -1.09 -0.01 3.57
CA ILE A 40 -0.66 1.02 4.54
C ILE A 40 -0.47 2.37 3.84
N MET A 41 0.23 2.39 2.70
CA MET A 41 0.42 3.63 1.92
C MET A 41 -0.91 4.23 1.45
N ASN A 42 -1.89 3.39 1.10
CA ASN A 42 -3.22 3.86 0.71
C ASN A 42 -4.02 4.43 1.90
N ILE A 43 -3.89 3.84 3.09
CA ILE A 43 -4.49 4.36 4.35
C ILE A 43 -3.91 5.74 4.67
N ILE A 44 -2.59 5.90 4.59
CA ILE A 44 -1.89 7.18 4.78
C ILE A 44 -2.38 8.21 3.76
N ARG A 45 -2.38 7.86 2.46
CA ARG A 45 -2.81 8.77 1.39
C ARG A 45 -4.26 9.21 1.53
N LYS A 46 -5.14 8.33 2.01
CA LYS A 46 -6.54 8.63 2.29
C LYS A 46 -6.75 9.48 3.55
N GLY A 47 -5.71 9.72 4.35
CA GLY A 47 -5.80 10.47 5.60
C GLY A 47 -6.58 9.71 6.69
N GLN A 48 -6.53 8.38 6.65
CA GLN A 48 -7.19 7.52 7.65
C GLN A 48 -6.30 7.30 8.89
N VAL A 49 -5.07 7.82 8.86
CA VAL A 49 -4.14 7.81 9.99
C VAL A 49 -4.43 9.01 10.88
N GLN A 50 -4.51 8.77 12.19
CA GLN A 50 -4.75 9.82 13.16
C GLN A 50 -3.65 10.88 13.11
N GLY A 51 -4.03 12.16 13.03
CA GLY A 51 -3.09 13.28 12.94
C GLY A 51 -2.50 13.55 11.56
N VAL A 52 -2.93 12.82 10.51
CA VAL A 52 -2.48 13.02 9.13
C VAL A 52 -3.67 13.21 8.21
N GLY A 53 -3.92 14.45 7.78
CA GLY A 53 -5.06 14.79 6.93
C GLY A 53 -4.96 14.21 5.52
N LYS A 54 -6.12 13.96 4.90
CA LYS A 54 -6.19 13.61 3.48
C LYS A 54 -5.74 14.81 2.64
N GLY A 55 -4.71 14.63 1.80
CA GLY A 55 -4.15 15.71 0.98
C GLY A 55 -3.17 16.61 1.72
N GLU A 56 -2.92 16.37 3.01
CA GLU A 56 -1.87 17.03 3.77
C GLU A 56 -0.50 16.43 3.43
N VAL A 57 0.01 16.72 2.23
CA VAL A 57 1.22 16.08 1.68
C VAL A 57 2.42 16.23 2.62
N ARG A 58 2.61 17.42 3.20
CA ARG A 58 3.72 17.69 4.12
C ARG A 58 3.60 16.88 5.43
N GLY A 59 2.39 16.80 5.99
CA GLY A 59 2.10 15.98 7.18
C GLY A 59 2.30 14.48 6.91
N GLN A 60 1.85 13.99 5.73
CA GLN A 60 2.08 12.60 5.30
C GLN A 60 3.57 12.28 5.13
N VAL A 61 4.35 13.18 4.52
CA VAL A 61 5.79 13.00 4.34
C VAL A 61 6.51 12.99 5.69
N ILE A 62 6.19 13.92 6.59
CA ILE A 62 6.77 13.97 7.94
C ILE A 62 6.42 12.69 8.71
N PHE A 63 5.16 12.26 8.68
CA PHE A 63 4.72 11.03 9.33
C PHE A 63 5.52 9.80 8.86
N VAL A 64 5.67 9.63 7.54
CA VAL A 64 6.46 8.54 6.97
C VAL A 64 7.93 8.67 7.37
N ALA A 65 8.52 9.86 7.30
CA ALA A 65 9.91 10.09 7.67
C ALA A 65 10.18 9.78 9.15
N THR A 66 9.27 10.15 10.05
CA THR A 66 9.34 9.81 11.48
C THR A 66 9.18 8.30 11.70
N LEU A 67 8.24 7.64 11.02
CA LEU A 67 7.99 6.20 11.15
C LEU A 67 9.23 5.35 10.82
N PHE A 68 10.00 5.78 9.81
CA PHE A 68 11.22 5.09 9.38
C PHE A 68 12.51 5.66 10.01
N GLY A 69 12.41 6.63 10.93
CA GLY A 69 13.57 7.24 11.59
C GLY A 69 14.48 8.03 10.65
N VAL A 70 13.95 8.55 9.54
CA VAL A 70 14.68 9.32 8.53
C VAL A 70 14.69 10.82 8.87
N ALA A 71 13.69 11.30 9.60
CA ALA A 71 13.64 12.66 10.12
C ALA A 71 14.14 12.69 11.58
N VAL A 72 15.24 13.43 11.81
CA VAL A 72 15.71 13.92 13.13
C VAL A 72 15.29 15.38 13.27
#